data_AF-A0A316BB95-F1
#
_entry.id   AF-A0A316BB95-F1
#
_cell.length_a   1.000
_cell.length_b   1.000
_cell.length_c   1.000
_cell.angle_alpha   90.00
_cell.angle_beta   90.00
_cell.angle_gamma   90.00
#
_symmetry.space_group_name_H-M   'P 1'
#
loop_
_entity.id
_entity.type
_entity.pdbx_description
1 polymer ?
#
loop_
_entity_poly.entity_id
_entity_poly.type
_entity_poly.pdbx_seq_one_letter_code
_entity_poly.pdbx_strand_id
1 'polypeptide(L)' 'MIKVWLKSAKDWCIKYCKSLNWVVLLGIAAFCIALAIINNIRVEDSKSVEWIGSQEILEKPAEIL' A
#
# COMPACT_ATOMS: atom_id res chain seq x y z
N MET A 1 -26.17 -18.60 -12.27
CA MET A 1 -24.85 -19.26 -12.30
C MET A 1 -23.71 -18.32 -11.89
N ILE A 2 -23.48 -17.19 -12.57
CA ILE A 2 -22.36 -16.26 -12.29
C ILE A 2 -22.36 -15.69 -10.85
N LYS A 3 -23.52 -15.27 -10.33
CA LYS A 3 -23.65 -14.75 -8.95
C LYS A 3 -23.28 -15.78 -7.87
N VAL A 4 -23.48 -17.07 -8.15
CA VAL A 4 -23.13 -18.18 -7.23
C VAL A 4 -21.62 -18.39 -7.20
N TRP A 5 -20.96 -18.33 -8.37
CA TRP A 5 -19.50 -18.39 -8.49
C TRP A 5 -18.80 -17.22 -7.80
N LEU A 6 -19.29 -15.99 -8.01
CA LEU A 6 -18.75 -14.79 -7.33
C LEU A 6 -18.89 -14.87 -5.81
N LYS A 7 -20.03 -15.39 -5.32
CA LYS A 7 -20.24 -15.60 -3.89
C LYS A 7 -19.25 -16.64 -3.34
N SER A 8 -19.06 -17.75 -4.05
CA SER A 8 -18.12 -18.81 -3.66
C SER A 8 -16.67 -18.32 -3.63
N ALA A 9 -16.25 -17.53 -4.62
CA ALA A 9 -14.92 -16.92 -4.67
C ALA A 9 -14.69 -15.91 -3.54
N LYS A 10 -15.69 -15.07 -3.24
CA LYS A 10 -15.66 -14.13 -2.11
C LYS A 10 -15.52 -14.88 -0.77
N ASP A 11 -16.34 -15.92 -0.57
CA ASP A 11 -16.32 -16.70 0.67
C ASP A 11 -14.99 -17.44 0.86
N TRP A 12 -14.42 -17.97 -0.24
CA TRP A 12 -13.08 -18.56 -0.23
C TRP A 12 -12.00 -17.54 0.12
N CYS A 13 -12.01 -16.37 -0.52
CA CYS A 13 -11.05 -15.29 -0.25
C CYS A 13 -11.12 -14.82 1.21
N ILE A 14 -12.32 -14.61 1.75
CA ILE A 14 -12.50 -14.20 3.15
C ILE A 14 -11.98 -15.27 4.11
N LYS A 15 -12.26 -16.55 3.84
CA LYS A 15 -11.75 -17.67 4.66
C LYS A 15 -10.23 -17.75 4.61
N TYR A 16 -9.64 -17.63 3.43
CA TYR A 16 -8.20 -17.62 3.25
C TYR A 16 -7.56 -16.45 4.00
N CYS A 17 -8.06 -15.22 3.82
CA CYS A 17 -7.61 -14.05 4.57
C CYS A 17 -7.69 -14.29 6.08
N LYS A 18 -8.81 -14.81 6.60
CA LYS A 18 -8.94 -15.11 8.03
C LYS A 18 -7.99 -16.20 8.55
N SER A 19 -7.51 -17.09 7.68
CA SER A 19 -6.56 -18.14 8.05
C SER A 19 -5.11 -17.65 8.22
N LEU A 20 -4.80 -16.45 7.72
CA LEU A 20 -3.47 -15.88 7.80
C LEU A 20 -3.14 -15.41 9.23
N ASN A 21 -1.87 -15.51 9.61
CA ASN A 21 -1.39 -14.96 10.87
C ASN A 21 -1.18 -13.43 10.74
N TRP A 22 -2.27 -12.69 10.95
CA TRP A 22 -2.30 -11.24 10.80
C TRP A 22 -1.33 -10.51 11.73
N VAL A 23 -1.06 -11.03 12.93
CA VAL A 23 -0.12 -10.39 13.86
C VAL A 23 1.29 -10.38 13.26
N VAL A 24 1.72 -11.52 12.70
CA VAL A 24 3.03 -11.63 12.04
C VAL A 24 3.06 -10.79 10.76
N LEU A 25 2.02 -10.85 9.93
CA LEU A 25 1.98 -10.09 8.68
C LEU A 25 2.00 -8.57 8.92
N LEU A 26 1.21 -8.08 9.87
CA LEU A 26 1.20 -6.67 10.27
C LEU A 26 2.53 -6.27 10.92
N GLY A 27 3.15 -7.16 11.70
CA GLY A 27 4.48 -6.93 12.27
C GLY A 27 5.56 -6.79 11.19
N ILE A 28 5.57 -7.67 10.18
CA ILE A 28 6.49 -7.58 9.04
C ILE A 28 6.21 -6.30 8.25
N ALA A 29 4.95 -5.98 7.96
CA ALA A 29 4.60 -4.77 7.24
C ALA A 29 5.07 -3.50 7.97
N ALA A 30 4.84 -3.42 9.28
CA ALA A 30 5.32 -2.31 10.12
C ALA A 30 6.85 -2.23 10.14
N PHE A 31 7.54 -3.37 10.22
CA PHE A 31 9.00 -3.43 10.18
C PHE A 31 9.56 -2.93 8.84
N CYS A 32 8.96 -3.34 7.72
CA CYS A 32 9.33 -2.86 6.39
C CYS A 32 9.12 -1.35 6.24
N ILE A 33 8.01 -0.80 6.74
CA ILE A 33 7.74 0.65 6.73
C ILE A 33 8.80 1.39 7.55
N ALA A 34 9.11 0.92 8.77
CA ALA A 34 10.13 1.54 9.60
C ALA A 34 11.51 1.53 8.94
N LEU A 35 11.90 0.41 8.33
CA LEU A 35 13.16 0.31 7.59
C LEU A 35 13.19 1.23 6.37
N ALA A 36 12.09 1.35 5.62
CA ALA A 36 12.00 2.26 4.48
C ALA A 36 12.22 3.71 4.92
N ILE A 37 11.57 4.14 6.02
CA ILE A 37 11.75 5.47 6.59
C ILE A 37 13.20 5.71 7.02
N ILE A 38 13.76 4.80 7.83
CA ILE A 38 15.13 4.91 8.33
C ILE A 38 16.13 4.94 7.18
N ASN A 39 15.96 4.08 6.18
CA ASN A 39 16.82 4.05 5.01
C ASN A 39 16.74 5.37 4.23
N ASN A 40 15.54 5.92 4.02
CA ASN A 40 15.37 7.14 3.26
C ASN A 40 15.96 8.39 3.94
N ILE A 41 16.00 8.42 5.29
CA ILE A 41 16.64 9.50 6.07
C ILE A 41 18.16 9.33 6.12
N ARG A 42 18.67 8.09 6.08
CA ARG A 42 20.09 7.79 6.21
C ARG A 42 20.87 8.02 4.92
N VAL A 43 20.26 7.78 3.76
CA VAL A 43 20.94 7.90 2.47
C VAL A 43 21.14 9.37 2.09
N GLU A 44 22.18 9.65 1.31
CA GLU A 44 22.40 10.97 0.71
C GLU A 44 21.15 11.44 -0.06
N ASP A 45 20.87 12.75 -0.06
CA ASP A 45 19.64 13.30 -0.65
C ASP A 45 19.40 12.84 -2.10
N SER A 46 20.47 12.73 -2.89
CA SER A 46 20.44 12.23 -4.28
C SER A 46 19.96 10.77 -4.45
N LYS A 47 19.94 10.00 -3.36
CA LYS A 47 19.52 8.60 -3.27
C LYS A 47 18.27 8.44 -2.41
N SER A 48 17.78 9.53 -1.81
CA SER A 48 16.51 9.56 -1.10
C SER A 48 15.36 9.69 -2.09
N VAL A 49 14.20 9.11 -1.76
CA VAL A 49 12.98 9.18 -2.55
C VAL A 49 12.04 10.21 -1.94
N GLU A 50 11.44 11.06 -2.77
CA GLU A 50 10.37 11.94 -2.32
C GLU A 50 9.14 11.14 -1.89
N TRP A 51 8.61 11.48 -0.73
CA TRP A 51 7.47 10.79 -0.17
C TRP A 51 6.19 11.15 -0.92
N ILE A 52 5.28 10.18 -1.07
CA ILE A 52 3.95 10.42 -1.61
C ILE A 52 3.25 11.49 -0.76
N GLY A 53 2.87 12.61 -1.38
CA GLY A 53 2.23 13.75 -0.71
C GLY A 53 3.17 14.89 -0.34
N SER A 54 4.49 14.73 -0.50
CA SER A 54 5.45 15.84 -0.40
C SER A 54 5.82 16.45 -1.76
N GLN A 55 5.30 15.89 -2.86
CA GLN A 55 5.55 16.41 -4.20
C GLN A 55 4.77 17.70 -4.46
N GLU A 56 5.35 18.63 -5.22
CA GLU A 56 4.62 19.78 -5.72
C GLU A 56 3.43 19.33 -6.59
N ILE A 57 2.25 19.84 -6.28
CA ILE A 57 1.07 19.61 -7.11
C ILE A 57 1.30 20.40 -8.40
N LEU A 58 1.58 19.70 -9.50
CA LEU A 58 1.57 20.29 -10.84
C LEU A 58 0.22 21.00 -11.04
N GLU A 59 0.26 22.26 -11.46
CA GLU A 59 -0.93 23.11 -11.60
C GLU A 59 -2.08 22.35 -12.26
N LYS A 60 -3.26 22.41 -11.63
CA LYS A 60 -4.49 21.83 -12.19
C LYS A 60 -4.63 22.37 -13.62
N PRO A 61 -4.76 21.52 -14.65
CA PRO A 61 -4.97 22.01 -16.02
C PRO A 61 -6.17 22.94 -16.00
N ALA A 62 -5.98 24.15 -16.54
CA ALA A 62 -6.97 25.21 -16.52
C ALA A 62 -8.35 24.65 -16.89
N GLU A 63 -9.36 24.95 -16.08
CA GLU A 63 -10.74 24.64 -16.43
C GLU A 63 -11.07 25.39 -17.72
N ILE A 64 -11.01 24.68 -18.85
CA ILE A 64 -11.50 25.19 -20.12
C ILE A 64 -13.02 25.31 -19.96
N LEU A 65 -13.48 26.55 -19.76
CA LEU A 65 -14.89 26.97 -19.78
C LEU A 65 -15.53 26.71 -21.14
#